data_AF-A0AAF0U4W1-F1
#
_entry.id   AF-A0AAF0U4W1-F1
#
_cell.length_a   1.000
_cell.length_b   1.000
_cell.length_c   1.000
_cell.angle_alpha   90.00
_cell.angle_beta   90.00
_cell.angle_gamma   90.00
#
_symmetry.space_group_name_H-M   'P 1'
#
loop_
_entity.id
_entity.type
_entity.pdbx_description
1 polymer ?
#
loop_
_entity_poly.entity_id
_entity_poly.type
_entity_poly.pdbx_seq_one_letter_code
_entity_poly.pdbx_strand_id
1 'polypeptide(L)'
;MEKAISIIEQLEESGKHPNGSTWNRLALGYCVQNYMEKAVETMEKAILASKPGWKPHFHSLASCVKYLQSKGDTQGEEELKDLLRVRGLCSKEFERGLDKYIEIGNRKSEALNETDLEDTC
;
A
#
# COMPACT_ATOMS: atom_id res chain seq x y z
N MET A 1 -4.48 -11.74 -12.50
CA MET A 1 -4.09 -10.31 -12.37
C MET A 1 -3.95 -9.65 -13.72
N GLU A 2 -3.33 -10.33 -14.69
CA GLU A 2 -3.17 -9.87 -16.09
C GLU A 2 -4.46 -9.33 -16.72
N LYS A 3 -5.59 -10.03 -16.56
CA LYS A 3 -6.89 -9.53 -17.05
C LYS A 3 -7.31 -8.19 -16.43
N ALA A 4 -7.02 -7.96 -15.15
CA ALA A 4 -7.36 -6.70 -14.49
C ALA A 4 -6.45 -5.56 -14.98
N ILE A 5 -5.16 -5.84 -15.19
CA ILE A 5 -4.19 -4.91 -15.78
C ILE A 5 -4.64 -4.52 -17.18
N SER A 6 -4.92 -5.50 -18.05
CA SER A 6 -5.36 -5.27 -19.42
C SER A 6 -6.64 -4.44 -19.51
N ILE A 7 -7.61 -4.66 -18.61
CA ILE A 7 -8.83 -3.82 -18.55
C ILE A 7 -8.49 -2.39 -18.16
N ILE A 8 -7.56 -2.19 -17.22
CA ILE A 8 -7.13 -0.85 -16.80
C ILE A 8 -6.39 -0.14 -17.94
N GLU A 9 -5.48 -0.82 -18.64
CA GLU A 9 -4.78 -0.31 -19.81
C GLU A 9 -5.77 0.10 -20.92
N GLN A 10 -6.75 -0.77 -21.23
CA GLN A 10 -7.80 -0.44 -22.20
C GLN A 10 -8.65 0.77 -21.78
N LEU A 11 -8.92 0.95 -20.48
CA LEU A 11 -9.60 2.14 -20.00
C LEU A 11 -8.76 3.39 -20.27
N GLU A 12 -7.47 3.36 -19.90
CA GLU A 12 -6.55 4.48 -20.13
C GLU A 12 -6.39 4.80 -21.63
N GLU A 13 -6.21 3.79 -22.48
CA GLU A 13 -6.13 3.93 -23.95
C GLU A 13 -7.40 4.53 -24.55
N SER A 14 -8.57 4.20 -23.97
CA SER A 14 -9.86 4.77 -24.39
C SER A 14 -10.11 6.19 -23.87
N GLY A 15 -9.14 6.81 -23.18
CA GLY A 15 -9.27 8.13 -22.57
C GLY A 15 -10.15 8.13 -21.30
N LYS A 16 -10.47 6.96 -20.75
CA LYS A 16 -11.23 6.82 -19.50
C LYS A 16 -10.26 6.67 -18.34
N HIS A 17 -10.49 7.43 -17.28
CA HIS A 17 -9.65 7.35 -16.08
C HIS A 17 -10.24 6.36 -15.07
N PRO A 18 -9.52 5.28 -14.71
CA PRO A 18 -9.92 4.44 -13.60
C PRO A 18 -10.00 5.26 -12.31
N ASN A 19 -11.02 4.99 -11.49
CA ASN A 19 -11.17 5.69 -10.22
C ASN A 19 -10.22 5.12 -9.15
N GLY A 20 -10.07 5.84 -8.04
CA GLY A 20 -9.19 5.41 -6.95
C GLY A 20 -9.46 4.00 -6.42
N SER A 21 -10.73 3.55 -6.38
CA SER A 21 -11.06 2.18 -5.94
C SER A 21 -10.59 1.11 -6.93
N THR A 22 -10.59 1.39 -8.24
CA THR A 22 -10.06 0.48 -9.25
C THR A 22 -8.56 0.29 -9.07
N TRP A 23 -7.81 1.40 -8.96
CA TRP A 23 -6.37 1.35 -8.71
C TRP A 23 -6.04 0.69 -7.39
N ASN A 24 -6.81 0.95 -6.33
CA ASN A 24 -6.52 0.36 -5.02
C ASN A 24 -6.70 -1.17 -5.01
N ARG A 25 -7.66 -1.70 -5.79
CA ARG A 25 -7.79 -3.15 -5.99
C ARG A 25 -6.59 -3.73 -6.74
N LEU A 26 -6.05 -3.01 -7.73
CA LEU A 26 -4.83 -3.43 -8.42
C LEU A 26 -3.62 -3.40 -7.47
N ALA A 27 -3.47 -2.34 -6.66
CA ALA A 27 -2.41 -2.25 -5.65
C ALA A 27 -2.48 -3.40 -4.64
N LEU A 28 -3.68 -3.74 -4.15
CA LEU A 28 -3.88 -4.92 -3.29
C LEU A 28 -3.43 -6.20 -4.00
N GLY A 29 -3.77 -6.34 -5.28
CA GLY A 29 -3.26 -7.43 -6.12
C GLY A 29 -1.74 -7.51 -6.10
N TYR A 30 -1.05 -6.41 -6.41
CA TYR A 30 0.41 -6.37 -6.38
C TYR A 30 0.99 -6.70 -5.00
N CYS A 31 0.37 -6.24 -3.91
CA CYS A 31 0.78 -6.65 -2.56
C CYS A 31 0.69 -8.16 -2.35
N VAL A 32 -0.42 -8.80 -2.76
CA VAL A 32 -0.62 -10.25 -2.63
C VAL A 32 0.40 -11.04 -3.45
N GLN A 33 0.86 -10.49 -4.57
CA GLN A 33 1.92 -11.09 -5.40
C GLN A 33 3.34 -10.66 -5.02
N ASN A 34 3.49 -9.87 -3.95
CA ASN A 34 4.77 -9.31 -3.50
C ASN A 34 5.50 -8.43 -4.52
N TYR A 35 4.79 -7.89 -5.52
CA TYR A 35 5.32 -6.91 -6.47
C TYR A 35 5.24 -5.50 -5.87
N MET A 36 6.04 -5.28 -4.82
CA MET A 36 5.85 -4.13 -3.95
C MET A 36 6.21 -2.77 -4.57
N GLU A 37 7.20 -2.67 -5.47
CA GLU A 37 7.44 -1.41 -6.20
C GLU A 37 6.17 -0.98 -6.97
N LYS A 38 5.60 -1.90 -7.75
CA LYS A 38 4.34 -1.66 -8.49
C LYS A 38 3.16 -1.38 -7.57
N ALA A 39 3.14 -1.98 -6.38
CA ALA A 39 2.10 -1.74 -5.39
C ALA A 39 2.13 -0.27 -4.90
N VAL A 40 3.32 0.27 -4.62
CA VAL A 40 3.51 1.68 -4.20
C VAL A 40 3.06 2.63 -5.31
N GLU A 41 3.59 2.47 -6.53
CA GLU A 41 3.20 3.29 -7.69
C GLU A 41 1.68 3.27 -7.93
N THR A 42 1.08 2.10 -7.82
CA THR A 42 -0.37 1.93 -8.03
C THR A 42 -1.18 2.52 -6.88
N MET A 43 -0.66 2.50 -5.65
CA MET A 43 -1.31 3.15 -4.50
C MET A 43 -1.34 4.67 -4.67
N GLU A 44 -0.26 5.27 -5.16
CA GLU A 44 -0.22 6.71 -5.46
C GLU A 44 -1.26 7.08 -6.53
N LYS A 45 -1.35 6.29 -7.61
CA LYS A 45 -2.42 6.44 -8.62
C LYS A 45 -3.81 6.36 -8.00
N ALA A 46 -4.02 5.45 -7.04
CA ALA A 46 -5.29 5.31 -6.34
C ALA A 46 -5.64 6.57 -5.53
N ILE A 47 -4.66 7.14 -4.84
CA ILE A 47 -4.82 8.35 -4.03
C ILE A 47 -5.09 9.57 -4.93
N LEU A 48 -4.36 9.71 -6.03
CA LEU A 48 -4.54 10.80 -7.00
C LEU A 48 -5.93 10.73 -7.66
N ALA A 49 -6.38 9.54 -8.06
CA ALA A 49 -7.68 9.31 -8.70
C ALA A 49 -8.86 9.20 -7.71
N SER A 50 -8.61 9.39 -6.41
CA SER A 50 -9.65 9.31 -5.38
C SER A 50 -10.64 10.49 -5.46
N LYS A 51 -11.84 10.30 -4.90
CA LYS A 51 -12.82 11.39 -4.69
C LYS A 51 -12.88 11.74 -3.20
N PRO A 52 -13.38 12.93 -2.81
CA PRO A 52 -13.62 13.25 -1.41
C PRO A 52 -14.43 12.15 -0.71
N GLY A 53 -14.01 11.76 0.50
CA GLY A 53 -14.63 10.68 1.28
C GLY A 53 -14.19 9.26 0.88
N TRP A 54 -13.33 9.11 -0.13
CA TRP A 54 -12.67 7.84 -0.42
C TRP A 54 -11.77 7.41 0.76
N LYS A 55 -11.58 6.10 0.93
CA LYS A 55 -10.70 5.55 1.95
C LYS A 55 -9.78 4.50 1.31
N PRO A 56 -8.46 4.60 1.52
CA PRO A 56 -7.54 3.58 1.04
C PRO A 56 -7.80 2.25 1.77
N HIS A 57 -7.64 1.15 1.04
CA HIS A 57 -7.62 -0.17 1.63
C HIS A 57 -6.42 -0.31 2.57
N PHE A 58 -6.72 -0.38 3.86
CA PHE A 58 -5.74 -0.20 4.94
C PHE A 58 -4.57 -1.18 4.85
N HIS A 59 -4.83 -2.45 4.55
CA HIS A 59 -3.77 -3.46 4.43
C HIS A 59 -2.80 -3.16 3.29
N SER A 60 -3.28 -2.74 2.11
CA SER A 60 -2.39 -2.48 0.99
C SER A 60 -1.58 -1.21 1.20
N LEU A 61 -2.17 -0.19 1.84
CA LEU A 61 -1.42 1.00 2.26
C LEU A 61 -0.33 0.64 3.29
N ALA A 62 -0.68 -0.12 4.33
CA ALA A 62 0.27 -0.56 5.36
C ALA A 62 1.42 -1.38 4.77
N SER A 63 1.12 -2.28 3.83
CA SER A 63 2.14 -3.06 3.12
C SER A 63 3.07 -2.18 2.29
N CYS A 64 2.56 -1.14 1.60
CA CYS A 64 3.39 -0.19 0.85
C CYS A 64 4.33 0.59 1.79
N VAL A 65 3.81 1.14 2.88
CA VAL A 65 4.63 1.86 3.88
C VAL A 65 5.68 0.95 4.51
N LYS A 66 5.29 -0.26 4.92
CA LYS A 66 6.23 -1.25 5.47
C LYS A 66 7.34 -1.61 4.46
N TYR A 67 7.00 -1.74 3.18
CA TYR A 67 7.99 -2.00 2.13
C TYR A 67 9.01 -0.86 2.01
N LEU A 68 8.55 0.39 1.95
CA LEU A 68 9.42 1.57 1.88
C LEU A 68 10.35 1.65 3.11
N GLN A 69 9.81 1.43 4.31
CA GLN A 69 10.59 1.34 5.55
C GLN A 69 11.65 0.23 5.48
N SER A 70 11.30 -0.96 4.98
CA SER A 70 12.24 -2.08 4.87
C SER A 70 13.38 -1.83 3.87
N LYS A 71 13.17 -0.94 2.91
CA LYS A 71 14.19 -0.47 1.96
C LYS A 71 15.02 0.71 2.49
N GLY A 72 14.63 1.29 3.63
CA GLY A 72 15.19 2.57 4.09
C GLY A 72 14.77 3.77 3.23
N ASP A 73 13.72 3.61 2.41
CA ASP A 73 13.22 4.67 1.51
C ASP A 73 12.31 5.63 2.28
N THR A 74 12.95 6.45 3.11
CA THR A 74 12.28 7.46 3.94
C THR A 74 11.64 8.56 3.10
N GLN A 75 12.20 8.87 1.92
CA GLN A 75 11.66 9.89 1.02
C GLN A 75 10.36 9.40 0.39
N GLY A 76 10.36 8.18 -0.19
CA GLY A 76 9.14 7.61 -0.77
C GLY A 76 8.03 7.40 0.26
N GLU A 77 8.39 7.02 1.50
CA GLU A 77 7.42 6.93 2.60
C GLU A 77 6.76 8.29 2.87
N GLU A 78 7.56 9.35 2.98
CA GLU A 78 7.05 10.69 3.28
C GLU A 78 6.23 11.26 2.13
N GLU A 79 6.63 11.04 0.88
CA GLU A 79 5.86 11.44 -0.31
C GLU A 79 4.48 10.77 -0.35
N LEU A 80 4.41 9.47 -0.04
CA LEU A 80 3.15 8.74 0.04
C LEU A 80 2.26 9.28 1.17
N LYS A 81 2.84 9.58 2.34
CA LYS A 81 2.12 10.16 3.49
C LYS A 81 1.63 11.58 3.18
N ASP A 82 2.45 12.42 2.57
CA ASP A 82 2.10 13.77 2.12
C ASP A 82 0.98 13.75 1.10
N LEU A 83 1.02 12.83 0.15
CA LEU A 83 -0.04 12.67 -0.83
C LEU A 83 -1.38 12.37 -0.15
N LEU A 84 -1.41 11.51 0.88
CA LEU A 84 -2.63 11.28 1.66
C LEU A 84 -3.08 12.53 2.43
N ARG A 85 -2.15 13.30 2.99
CA ARG A 85 -2.44 14.55 3.73
C ARG A 85 -3.05 15.61 2.81
N VAL A 86 -2.42 15.88 1.67
CA VAL A 86 -2.89 16.85 0.66
C VAL A 86 -4.26 16.47 0.11
N ARG A 87 -4.55 15.17 -0.01
CA ARG A 87 -5.86 14.68 -0.46
C ARG A 87 -6.92 14.63 0.65
N GLY A 88 -6.57 14.98 1.90
CA GLY A 88 -7.49 14.94 3.05
C GLY A 88 -7.88 13.53 3.47
N LEU A 89 -7.06 12.53 3.14
CA LEU A 89 -7.29 11.11 3.40
C LEU A 89 -6.58 10.61 4.66
N CYS A 90 -5.66 11.41 5.20
CA CYS A 90 -4.89 11.10 6.39
C CYS A 90 -5.18 12.11 7.50
N SER A 91 -5.87 11.68 8.56
CA SER A 91 -5.88 12.40 9.83
C SER A 91 -4.74 11.92 10.71
N LYS A 92 -4.38 12.69 11.76
CA LYS A 92 -3.36 12.28 12.73
C LYS A 92 -3.70 10.95 13.42
N GLU A 93 -4.99 10.67 13.64
CA GLU A 93 -5.48 9.40 14.19
C GLU A 93 -5.30 8.25 13.20
N PHE A 94 -5.55 8.50 11.92
CA PHE A 94 -5.34 7.52 10.86
C PHE A 94 -3.85 7.17 10.75
N GLU A 95 -2.97 8.18 10.71
CA GLU A 95 -1.52 8.01 10.64
C GLU A 95 -0.98 7.19 11.82
N ARG A 96 -1.33 7.58 13.05
CA ARG A 96 -0.98 6.80 14.26
C ARG A 96 -1.51 5.37 14.22
N GLY A 97 -2.72 5.17 13.70
CA GLY A 97 -3.30 3.84 13.54
C GLY A 97 -2.53 2.97 12.55
N LEU A 98 -2.08 3.58 11.46
CA LEU A 98 -1.25 2.95 10.45
C LEU A 98 0.11 2.54 11.02
N ASP A 99 0.83 3.45 11.67
CA ASP A 99 2.14 3.19 12.27
C ASP A 99 2.03 2.06 13.31
N LYS A 100 1.03 2.11 14.19
CA LYS A 100 0.79 1.06 15.20
C LYS A 100 0.51 -0.30 14.57
N TYR A 101 -0.28 -0.35 13.49
CA TYR A 101 -0.58 -1.60 12.81
C TYR A 101 0.68 -2.24 12.22
N ILE A 102 1.54 -1.41 11.60
CA ILE A 102 2.81 -1.86 11.02
C ILE A 102 3.75 -2.37 12.12
N GLU A 103 3.88 -1.64 13.23
CA GLU A 103 4.71 -2.02 14.38
C GLU A 103 4.27 -3.38 14.99
N ILE A 104 2.95 -3.60 15.15
CA ILE A 104 2.43 -4.89 15.62
C ILE A 104 2.75 -6.01 14.62
N GLY A 105 2.64 -5.73 13.32
CA GLY A 105 2.97 -6.68 12.26
C GLY A 105 4.45 -7.08 12.28
N ASN A 106 5.36 -6.13 12.51
CA ASN A 106 6.81 -6.38 12.56
C ASN A 106 7.21 -7.25 13.75
N ARG A 107 6.69 -6.95 14.95
CA ARG A 107 6.94 -7.76 16.16
C ARG A 107 6.50 -9.22 16.01
N LYS A 108 5.35 -9.45 15.36
CA LYS A 108 4.85 -10.81 15.11
C LYS A 108 5.76 -11.60 14.16
N SER A 109 6.32 -10.95 13.14
CA SER A 109 7.28 -11.63 12.25
C SER A 109 8.60 -11.96 12.94
N GLU A 110 9.08 -11.08 13.83
CA GLU A 110 10.31 -11.31 14.62
C GLU A 110 10.14 -12.48 15.59
N ALA A 111 9.04 -12.50 16.35
CA ALA A 111 8.76 -13.59 17.30
C ALA A 111 8.63 -14.97 16.65
N LEU A 112 8.16 -15.04 15.39
CA LEU A 112 8.09 -16.31 14.64
C LEU A 112 9.47 -16.79 14.16
N ASN A 113 10.39 -15.87 13.87
CA ASN A 113 11.75 -16.23 13.44
C ASN A 113 12.60 -16.74 14.61
N GLU A 114 12.30 -16.32 15.84
CA GLU A 114 13.01 -16.76 17.06
C GLU A 114 12.61 -18.18 17.49
N THR A 115 11.36 -18.59 17.27
CA THR A 115 10.87 -19.91 17.67
C THR A 115 11.34 -21.07 16.78
N ASP A 116 11.83 -20.77 15.58
CA ASP A 116 12.34 -21.79 14.63
C ASP A 116 13.81 -22.16 14.86
N LEU A 117 14.50 -21.53 15.82
CA LEU A 117 15.91 -21.76 16.14
C LEU A 117 16.14 -22.69 17.36
N GLU A 118 15.09 -23.12 18.06
CA GLU A 118 15.22 -23.97 19.27
C GLU A 118 15.03 -25.48 19.03
N ASP A 119 14.67 -25.92 17.82
CA ASP A 119 14.38 -27.34 17.51
C ASP A 119 15.49 -28.07 16.70
N THR A 120 16.73 -27.57 16.69
CA THR A 120 17.90 -28.37 16.25
C THR A 120 18.73 -28.83 17.46
N CYS A 121 18.33 -29.94 18.07
CA CYS A 121 19.18 -30.75 18.94
C CYS A 121 19.13 -32.22 18.53
#